data_AF-A0A084QWQ1-F1
#
_entry.id   AF-A0A084QWQ1-F1
#
_cell.length_a   1.000
_cell.length_b   1.000
_cell.length_c   1.000
_cell.angle_alpha   90.00
_cell.angle_beta   90.00
_cell.angle_gamma   90.00
#
_symmetry.space_group_name_H-M   'P 1'
#
loop_
_entity.id
_entity.type
_entity.pdbx_description
1 polymer ?
#
loop_
_entity_poly.entity_id
_entity_poly.type
_entity_poly.pdbx_seq_one_letter_code
_entity_poly.pdbx_strand_id
1 'polypeptide(L)'
;MSSPVSMPNLFDSFTDTWSPRLIAAVNDHHIKIAKIDGEFIWHAHPNSDEFFYLVAGKLRLEIENQEPVVMKVGDVFVVPKGVRHRPVAENASILMIEHESTINTGDQVDSTRTTQVKDVRK
;
A
#
# COMPACT_ATOMS: atom_id res chain seq x y z
N MET A 1 -17.04 4.98 12.33
CA MET A 1 -16.02 5.04 13.41
C MET A 1 -16.64 5.75 14.60
N SER A 2 -16.70 5.08 15.75
CA SER A 2 -17.23 5.65 17.01
C SER A 2 -16.13 6.27 17.88
N SER A 3 -14.85 6.13 17.50
CA SER A 3 -13.68 6.68 18.20
C SER A 3 -12.47 6.79 17.25
N PRO A 4 -11.49 7.68 17.54
CA PRO A 4 -10.26 7.76 16.76
C PRO A 4 -9.43 6.46 16.89
N VAL A 5 -8.67 6.14 15.85
CA VAL A 5 -7.79 4.97 15.81
C VAL A 5 -6.32 5.41 15.87
N SER A 6 -5.53 4.73 16.71
CA SER A 6 -4.08 4.99 16.85
C SER A 6 -3.28 4.19 15.83
N MET A 7 -2.53 4.88 14.95
CA MET A 7 -1.67 4.23 13.95
C MET A 7 -0.60 3.32 14.57
N PRO A 8 0.12 3.72 15.65
CA PRO A 8 1.02 2.80 16.36
C PRO A 8 0.32 1.52 16.82
N ASN A 9 -0.84 1.63 17.48
CA ASN A 9 -1.57 0.46 17.99
C ASN A 9 -2.02 -0.46 16.84
N LEU A 10 -2.41 0.10 15.69
CA LEU A 10 -2.76 -0.69 14.51
C LEU A 10 -1.55 -1.45 13.99
N PHE A 11 -0.40 -0.81 13.81
CA PHE A 11 0.81 -1.50 13.37
C PHE A 11 1.30 -2.55 14.37
N ASP A 12 1.11 -2.33 15.68
CA ASP A 12 1.47 -3.32 16.71
C ASP A 12 0.52 -4.53 16.73
N SER A 13 -0.68 -4.40 16.15
CA SER A 13 -1.70 -5.46 16.16
C SER A 13 -1.46 -6.60 15.16
N PHE A 14 -0.48 -6.49 14.26
CA PHE A 14 -0.17 -7.54 13.27
C PHE A 14 1.31 -7.57 12.89
N THR A 15 1.78 -8.73 12.44
CA THR A 15 3.16 -8.94 11.95
C THR A 15 3.21 -9.37 10.48
N ASP A 16 2.09 -9.82 9.90
CA ASP A 16 2.01 -10.25 8.50
C ASP A 16 2.53 -9.16 7.55
N THR A 17 3.40 -9.55 6.61
CA THR A 17 3.83 -8.68 5.51
C THR A 17 2.93 -8.84 4.29
N TRP A 18 2.87 -7.82 3.44
CA TRP A 18 2.09 -7.81 2.18
C TRP A 18 0.61 -8.13 2.39
N SER A 19 0.10 -7.78 3.57
CA SER A 19 -1.26 -8.07 3.99
C SER A 19 -1.91 -6.76 4.43
N PRO A 20 -2.50 -5.99 3.49
CA PRO A 20 -3.07 -4.69 3.80
C PRO A 20 -4.24 -4.80 4.80
N ARG A 21 -4.37 -3.79 5.66
CA ARG A 21 -5.46 -3.61 6.62
C ARG A 21 -6.25 -2.37 6.25
N LEU A 22 -7.56 -2.48 6.07
CA LEU A 22 -8.44 -1.34 5.86
C LEU A 22 -8.70 -0.67 7.22
N ILE A 23 -8.26 0.58 7.38
CA ILE A 23 -8.34 1.30 8.66
C ILE A 23 -9.37 2.42 8.66
N ALA A 24 -9.73 2.93 7.48
CA ALA A 24 -10.78 3.92 7.30
C ALA A 24 -11.25 3.91 5.83
N ALA A 25 -12.44 4.45 5.59
CA ALA A 25 -12.91 4.76 4.25
C ALA A 25 -13.40 6.21 4.22
N VAL A 26 -13.07 6.91 3.14
CA VAL A 26 -13.52 8.29 2.87
C VAL A 26 -14.15 8.27 1.49
N ASN A 27 -15.47 8.39 1.43
CA ASN A 27 -16.25 8.19 0.21
C ASN A 27 -15.93 6.81 -0.42
N ASP A 28 -15.53 6.82 -1.69
CA ASP A 28 -15.11 5.70 -2.54
C ASP A 28 -13.63 5.33 -2.39
N HIS A 29 -12.93 5.87 -1.40
CA HIS A 29 -11.51 5.61 -1.15
C HIS A 29 -11.29 4.83 0.14
N HIS A 30 -10.46 3.80 0.03
CA HIS A 30 -9.96 3.02 1.14
C HIS A 30 -8.63 3.60 1.63
N ILE A 31 -8.52 3.80 2.94
CA ILE A 31 -7.26 4.11 3.61
C ILE A 31 -6.78 2.80 4.24
N LYS A 32 -5.65 2.31 3.76
CA LYS A 32 -5.07 1.03 4.18
C LYS A 32 -3.69 1.22 4.79
N ILE A 33 -3.26 0.26 5.60
CA ILE A 33 -1.88 0.17 6.09
C ILE A 33 -1.31 -1.21 5.81
N ALA A 34 0.00 -1.29 5.63
CA ALA A 34 0.68 -2.56 5.47
C ALA A 34 2.10 -2.51 6.05
N LYS A 35 2.57 -3.67 6.53
CA LYS A 35 4.00 -3.96 6.69
C LYS A 35 4.47 -4.64 5.42
N ILE A 36 5.61 -4.21 4.88
CA ILE A 36 6.16 -4.73 3.64
C ILE A 36 7.66 -4.95 3.78
N ASP A 37 8.15 -6.03 3.18
CA ASP A 37 9.56 -6.39 3.22
C ASP A 37 9.93 -7.22 1.98
N GLY A 38 11.10 -6.94 1.40
CA GLY A 38 11.54 -7.47 0.13
C GLY A 38 10.81 -6.85 -1.07
N GLU A 39 10.80 -7.57 -2.18
CA GLU A 39 10.19 -7.13 -3.43
C GLU A 39 8.74 -7.59 -3.53
N PHE A 40 7.85 -6.68 -3.94
CA PHE A 40 6.55 -7.06 -4.47
C PHE A 40 6.66 -7.52 -5.93
N ILE A 41 5.53 -7.79 -6.57
CA ILE A 41 5.48 -8.06 -8.00
C ILE A 41 5.35 -6.76 -8.80
N TRP A 42 5.82 -6.78 -10.04
CA TRP A 42 5.49 -5.73 -11.01
C TRP A 42 3.99 -5.78 -11.33
N HIS A 43 3.32 -4.64 -11.21
CA HIS A 43 1.91 -4.52 -11.49
C HIS A 43 1.55 -3.09 -11.92
N ALA A 44 0.34 -2.91 -12.43
CA ALA A 44 -0.24 -1.60 -12.69
C ALA A 44 -1.71 -1.57 -12.25
N HIS A 45 -2.18 -0.42 -11.78
CA HIS A 45 -3.60 -0.20 -11.52
C HIS A 45 -4.22 0.54 -12.70
N PRO A 46 -4.94 -0.14 -13.61
CA PRO A 46 -5.41 0.47 -14.85
C PRO A 46 -6.51 1.51 -14.64
N ASN A 47 -7.11 1.57 -13.45
CA ASN A 47 -8.31 2.35 -13.16
C ASN A 47 -8.18 3.36 -12.01
N SER A 48 -7.10 3.31 -11.24
CA SER A 48 -6.91 4.16 -10.06
C SER A 48 -5.46 4.58 -9.90
N ASP A 49 -5.24 5.76 -9.33
CA ASP A 49 -3.97 6.11 -8.73
C ASP A 49 -3.74 5.27 -7.46
N GLU A 50 -2.49 5.16 -7.03
CA GLU A 50 -2.12 4.58 -5.75
C GLU A 50 -1.23 5.55 -4.98
N PHE A 51 -1.71 5.99 -3.83
CA PHE A 51 -0.95 6.86 -2.93
C PHE A 51 -0.16 6.02 -1.93
N PHE A 52 1.11 6.37 -1.71
CA PHE A 52 1.98 5.81 -0.68
C PHE A 52 2.41 6.91 0.30
N TYR A 53 2.37 6.60 1.59
CA TYR A 53 3.04 7.35 2.65
C TYR A 53 3.94 6.42 3.46
N LEU A 54 5.24 6.75 3.53
CA LEU A 54 6.22 5.92 4.24
C LEU A 54 6.25 6.29 5.73
N VAL A 55 5.73 5.38 6.56
CA VAL A 55 5.65 5.57 8.02
C VAL A 55 6.96 5.18 8.72
N ALA A 56 7.59 4.09 8.28
CA ALA A 56 8.84 3.58 8.86
C ALA A 56 9.58 2.70 7.85
N GLY A 57 10.88 2.46 8.07
CA GLY A 57 11.72 1.62 7.23
C GLY A 57 12.22 2.31 5.97
N LYS A 58 12.52 1.53 4.92
CA LYS A 58 12.94 2.06 3.62
C LYS A 58 12.06 1.50 2.51
N LEU A 59 11.65 2.36 1.59
CA LEU A 59 10.87 1.99 0.42
C LEU A 59 11.47 2.62 -0.83
N ARG A 60 11.64 1.81 -1.86
CA ARG A 60 11.92 2.24 -3.22
C ARG A 60 10.81 1.74 -4.13
N LEU A 61 10.22 2.64 -4.91
CA LEU A 61 9.25 2.31 -5.93
C LEU A 61 10.00 2.26 -7.26
N GLU A 62 10.14 1.07 -7.83
CA GLU A 62 10.63 0.92 -9.19
C GLU A 62 9.51 1.27 -10.15
N ILE A 63 9.79 2.15 -11.11
CA ILE A 63 8.84 2.61 -12.12
C ILE A 63 9.36 2.16 -13.48
N GLU A 64 8.50 1.55 -14.28
CA GLU A 64 8.91 1.04 -15.59
C GLU A 64 9.48 2.15 -16.48
N ASN A 65 10.66 1.90 -17.08
CA ASN A 65 11.39 2.83 -17.94
C ASN A 65 11.78 4.16 -17.29
N GLN A 66 11.87 4.23 -15.96
CA GLN A 66 12.23 5.45 -15.22
C GLN A 66 13.19 5.13 -14.07
N GLU A 67 13.84 6.18 -13.56
CA GLU A 67 14.62 6.06 -12.34
C GLU A 67 13.71 5.70 -11.14
N PRO A 68 14.13 4.79 -10.24
CA PRO A 68 13.34 4.45 -9.08
C PRO A 68 13.14 5.64 -8.14
N VAL A 69 11.94 5.74 -7.57
CA VAL A 69 11.63 6.72 -6.53
C VAL A 69 12.06 6.15 -5.18
N VAL A 70 13.04 6.77 -4.54
CA VAL A 70 13.50 6.40 -3.19
C VAL A 70 12.81 7.27 -2.17
N MET A 71 11.96 6.67 -1.33
CA MET A 71 11.22 7.36 -0.28
C MET A 71 11.96 7.32 1.06
N LYS A 72 11.91 8.43 1.79
CA LYS A 72 12.33 8.56 3.19
C LYS A 72 11.09 8.56 4.09
N VAL A 73 11.30 8.24 5.37
CA VAL A 73 10.20 8.29 6.35
C VAL A 73 9.59 9.69 6.38
N GLY A 74 8.26 9.75 6.26
CA GLY A 74 7.50 10.99 6.12
C GLY A 74 7.22 11.42 4.67
N ASP A 75 7.83 10.77 3.68
CA ASP A 75 7.56 11.09 2.27
C ASP A 75 6.21 10.52 1.82
N VAL A 76 5.60 11.23 0.88
CA VAL A 76 4.44 10.81 0.12
C VAL A 76 4.81 10.66 -1.35
N PHE A 77 4.21 9.69 -2.03
CA PHE A 77 4.32 9.55 -3.48
C PHE A 77 3.02 8.99 -4.05
N VAL A 78 2.62 9.46 -5.23
CA VAL A 78 1.47 8.91 -5.96
C VAL A 78 1.98 8.22 -7.19
N VAL A 79 1.69 6.94 -7.33
CA VAL A 79 1.84 6.22 -8.58
C VAL A 79 0.61 6.51 -9.43
N PRO A 80 0.75 7.20 -10.59
CA PRO A 80 -0.39 7.50 -11.43
C PRO A 80 -1.04 6.25 -12.01
N LYS A 81 -2.35 6.33 -12.24
CA LYS A 81 -3.15 5.32 -12.92
C LYS A 81 -2.47 4.80 -14.19
N GLY A 82 -2.39 3.48 -14.29
CA GLY A 82 -1.81 2.77 -15.43
C GLY A 82 -0.28 2.69 -15.44
N VAL A 83 0.42 3.34 -14.50
CA VAL A 83 1.88 3.25 -14.41
C VAL A 83 2.29 1.91 -13.81
N ARG A 84 3.11 1.17 -14.55
CA ARG A 84 3.67 -0.10 -14.12
C ARG A 84 4.80 0.15 -13.12
N HIS A 85 4.69 -0.47 -11.95
CA HIS A 85 5.58 -0.22 -10.84
C HIS A 85 5.78 -1.47 -9.96
N ARG A 86 6.81 -1.43 -9.11
CA ARG A 86 7.13 -2.48 -8.14
C ARG A 86 7.67 -1.89 -6.83
N PRO A 87 6.94 -2.03 -5.72
CA PRO A 87 7.47 -1.73 -4.39
C PRO A 87 8.61 -2.67 -3.98
N VAL A 88 9.72 -2.10 -3.51
CA VAL A 88 10.85 -2.82 -2.93
C VAL A 88 11.20 -2.20 -1.58
N ALA A 89 11.08 -2.99 -0.51
CA ALA A 89 11.16 -2.50 0.85
C ALA A 89 12.20 -3.23 1.71
N GLU A 90 12.76 -2.50 2.69
CA GLU A 90 13.50 -3.06 3.81
C GLU A 90 12.74 -2.74 5.10
N ASN A 91 11.99 -3.72 5.62
CA ASN A 91 11.17 -3.64 6.84
C ASN A 91 10.34 -2.35 6.94
N ALA A 92 9.57 -2.03 5.89
CA ALA A 92 8.81 -0.80 5.83
C ALA A 92 7.38 -0.93 6.35
N SER A 93 6.86 0.16 6.89
CA SER A 93 5.45 0.34 7.22
C SER A 93 4.90 1.47 6.36
N ILE A 94 3.80 1.22 5.67
CA ILE A 94 3.20 2.16 4.72
C ILE A 94 1.74 2.39 5.03
N LEU A 95 1.26 3.59 4.70
CA LEU A 95 -0.15 3.89 4.49
C LEU A 95 -0.40 4.03 2.99
N MET A 96 -1.52 3.49 2.55
CA MET A 96 -1.98 3.58 1.16
C MET A 96 -3.37 4.21 1.10
N ILE A 97 -3.61 4.99 0.05
CA ILE A 97 -4.95 5.45 -0.33
C ILE A 97 -5.20 5.02 -1.76
N GLU A 98 -6.30 4.32 -1.97
CA GLU A 98 -6.69 3.75 -3.24
C GLU A 98 -8.21 3.67 -3.35
N HIS A 99 -8.72 3.58 -4.57
CA HIS A 99 -10.16 3.39 -4.80
C HIS A 99 -10.63 2.06 -4.18
N GLU A 100 -11.88 2.00 -3.70
CA GLU A 100 -12.38 0.83 -2.96
C GLU A 100 -12.34 -0.48 -3.76
N SER A 101 -12.45 -0.39 -5.09
CA SER A 101 -12.40 -1.51 -6.02
C SER A 101 -10.98 -1.94 -6.40
N THR A 102 -9.95 -1.28 -5.89
CA THR A 102 -8.56 -1.55 -6.27
C THR A 102 -8.09 -2.87 -5.67
N ILE A 103 -7.63 -3.76 -6.57
CA ILE A 103 -6.97 -5.02 -6.23
C ILE A 103 -5.49 -4.71 -6.02
N ASN A 104 -4.89 -5.17 -4.92
CA ASN A 104 -3.52 -4.84 -4.53
C ASN A 104 -2.45 -5.28 -5.54
N THR A 105 -2.76 -6.26 -6.39
CA THR A 105 -1.89 -6.76 -7.46
C THR A 105 -2.26 -6.18 -8.83
N GLY A 106 -3.21 -5.25 -8.89
CA GLY A 106 -3.59 -4.53 -10.10
C GLY A 106 -4.03 -5.47 -11.23
N ASP A 107 -3.26 -5.45 -12.32
CA ASP A 107 -3.44 -6.26 -13.52
C ASP A 107 -2.99 -7.73 -13.37
N GLN A 108 -2.37 -8.11 -12.24
CA GLN A 108 -1.89 -9.46 -11.98
C GLN A 108 -2.94 -10.32 -11.25
N VAL A 109 -4.02 -10.66 -11.95
CA VAL A 109 -5.22 -11.30 -11.37
C VAL A 109 -5.00 -12.69 -10.75
N ASP A 110 -4.00 -13.46 -11.20
CA ASP A 110 -3.73 -14.83 -10.75
C ASP A 110 -2.54 -14.95 -9.78
N SER A 111 -2.08 -13.83 -9.22
CA SER A 111 -0.92 -13.84 -8.33
C SER A 111 -1.23 -14.41 -6.94
N THR A 112 -0.30 -15.19 -6.39
CA THR A 112 -0.33 -15.61 -4.97
C THR A 112 -0.14 -14.44 -3.99
N ARG A 113 0.25 -13.26 -4.50
CA ARG A 113 0.32 -12.00 -3.74
C ARG A 113 -1.01 -11.23 -3.74
N THR A 114 -2.01 -11.68 -4.49
CA THR A 114 -3.36 -11.12 -4.41
C THR A 114 -3.96 -11.48 -3.06
N THR A 115 -4.34 -10.48 -2.28
CA THR A 115 -4.89 -10.72 -0.93
C THR A 115 -6.21 -10.00 -0.74
N GLN A 116 -7.12 -10.62 0.01
CA GLN A 116 -8.28 -9.91 0.50
C GLN A 116 -7.83 -8.94 1.59
N VAL A 117 -8.28 -7.69 1.46
CA VAL A 117 -8.03 -6.66 2.46
C VAL A 117 -8.72 -7.07 3.76
N LYS A 118 -7.97 -7.11 4.87
CA LYS A 118 -8.59 -7.38 6.19
C LYS A 118 -9.17 -6.08 6.73
N ASP A 119 -10.49 -6.02 6.90
CA ASP A 119 -11.18 -4.88 7.50
C ASP A 119 -10.97 -4.87 9.02
N VAL A 120 -10.32 -3.82 9.53
CA VAL A 120 -10.06 -3.64 10.95
C VAL A 120 -10.75 -2.41 11.52
N ARG A 121 -11.65 -1.80 10.74
CA ARG A 121 -12.50 -0.70 11.21
C ARG A 121 -13.43 -1.25 12.30
N LYS A 122 -13.35 -0.68 13.50
CA LYS A 122 -14.26 -0.94 14.61
C LYS A 122 -15.31 0.16 14.72
#